data_AF-X1EDZ4-F1
#
_entry.id   AF-X1EDZ4-F1
#
_cell.length_a   1.000
_cell.length_b   1.000
_cell.length_c   1.000
_cell.angle_alpha   90.00
_cell.angle_beta   90.00
_cell.angle_gamma   90.00
#
_symmetry.space_group_name_H-M   'P 1'
#
loop_
_entity.id
_entity.type
_entity.pdbx_description
1 polymer ?
#
loop_
_entity_poly.entity_id
_entity_poly.type
_entity_poly.pdbx_seq_one_letter_code
_entity_poly.pdbx_strand_id
1 'polypeptide(L)'
;HSKRCIEYGTNVVAGVTPGKGGIKWEGKVPVFNTVEQAVKETGANVSLIFVPAAFASDAIMEAADAGIEVIVCITEFIPALEEVK
;
A
#
# COMPACT_ATOMS: atom_id res chain seq x y z
N HIS A 1 -11.77 -0.93 2.20
CA HIS A 1 -11.82 -1.88 1.07
C HIS A 1 -11.22 -3.23 1.42
N SER A 2 -10.10 -3.29 2.14
CA SER A 2 -9.38 -4.53 2.50
C SER A 2 -10.27 -5.65 3.06
N LYS A 3 -11.22 -5.35 3.96
CA LYS A 3 -12.19 -6.34 4.48
C LYS A 3 -12.96 -7.05 3.37
N ARG A 4 -13.52 -6.27 2.44
CA ARG A 4 -14.29 -6.79 1.29
C ARG A 4 -13.39 -7.58 0.33
N CYS A 5 -12.16 -7.14 0.09
CA CYS A 5 -11.20 -7.88 -0.73
C CYS A 5 -10.92 -9.27 -0.14
N ILE A 6 -10.70 -9.35 1.18
CA ILE A 6 -10.48 -10.63 1.88
C ILE A 6 -11.73 -11.51 1.84
N GLU A 7 -12.91 -10.95 2.10
CA GLU A 7 -14.19 -11.67 2.02
C GLU A 7 -14.45 -12.23 0.62
N TYR A 8 -13.98 -11.52 -0.42
CA TYR A 8 -14.05 -11.96 -1.81
C TYR A 8 -12.97 -12.99 -2.20
N GLY A 9 -12.03 -13.29 -1.29
CA GLY A 9 -10.96 -14.28 -1.51
C GLY A 9 -9.61 -13.71 -1.96
N THR A 10 -9.43 -12.39 -1.96
CA THR A 10 -8.12 -11.78 -2.22
C THR A 10 -7.16 -12.06 -1.07
N ASN A 11 -5.95 -12.51 -1.39
CA ASN A 11 -4.90 -12.75 -0.41
C ASN A 11 -4.22 -11.44 0.03
N VAL A 12 -4.82 -10.74 0.99
CA VAL A 12 -4.23 -9.51 1.57
C VAL A 12 -3.21 -9.89 2.65
N VAL A 13 -1.93 -9.80 2.30
CA VAL A 13 -0.82 -10.27 3.15
C VAL A 13 -0.21 -9.17 4.04
N ALA A 14 -0.41 -7.90 3.69
CA ALA A 14 0.17 -6.76 4.41
C ALA A 14 -0.70 -5.50 4.31
N GLY A 15 -0.55 -4.61 5.28
CA GLY A 15 -0.91 -3.20 5.18
C GLY A 15 0.31 -2.33 5.43
N VAL A 16 0.31 -1.10 4.90
CA VAL A 16 1.40 -0.14 5.13
C VAL A 16 0.79 1.16 5.65
N THR A 17 1.30 1.66 6.76
CA THR A 17 0.99 3.00 7.27
C THR A 17 2.16 3.48 8.11
N PRO A 18 2.90 4.51 7.66
CA PRO A 18 4.00 5.08 8.43
C PRO A 18 3.58 5.45 9.86
N GLY A 19 4.38 5.02 10.84
CA GLY A 19 4.13 5.23 12.26
C GLY A 19 3.15 4.23 12.90
N LYS A 20 2.61 3.28 12.14
CA LYS A 20 1.73 2.21 12.66
C LYS A 20 2.29 0.80 12.45
N GLY A 21 3.56 0.67 12.06
CA GLY A 21 4.20 -0.63 11.94
C GLY A 21 4.13 -1.45 13.25
N GLY A 22 3.97 -2.76 13.12
CA GLY A 22 3.93 -3.71 14.24
C GLY A 22 2.53 -4.01 14.78
N ILE A 23 1.49 -3.28 14.35
CA ILE A 23 0.10 -3.65 14.67
C ILE A 23 -0.43 -4.70 13.68
N LYS A 24 -1.56 -5.32 14.02
CA LYS A 24 -2.34 -6.13 13.09
C LYS A 24 -3.70 -5.51 12.82
N TRP A 25 -4.00 -5.24 11.56
CA TRP A 25 -5.32 -4.82 11.13
C TRP A 25 -6.31 -6.00 11.26
N GLU A 26 -7.45 -5.77 11.94
CA GLU A 26 -8.45 -6.80 12.30
C GLU A 26 -7.83 -8.02 13.01
N GLY A 27 -6.69 -7.84 13.70
CA GLY A 27 -5.96 -8.92 14.36
C GLY A 27 -5.31 -9.95 13.43
N LYS A 28 -5.39 -9.76 12.10
CA LYS A 28 -4.98 -10.75 11.09
C LYS A 28 -3.83 -10.27 10.20
N VAL A 29 -3.98 -9.09 9.59
CA VAL A 29 -3.06 -8.60 8.56
C VAL A 29 -1.97 -7.74 9.24
N PRO A 30 -0.68 -8.09 9.13
CA PRO A 30 0.40 -7.27 9.69
C PRO A 30 0.46 -5.92 8.98
N VAL A 31 0.71 -4.87 9.76
CA VAL A 31 0.92 -3.51 9.26
C VAL A 31 2.39 -3.14 9.42
N PHE A 32 2.97 -2.57 8.37
CA PHE A 32 4.36 -2.16 8.29
C PHE A 32 4.48 -0.65 8.18
N ASN A 33 5.68 -0.13 8.48
CA ASN A 33 5.96 1.28 8.31
C ASN A 33 6.30 1.65 6.85
N THR A 34 6.90 0.72 6.10
CA THR A 34 7.30 0.93 4.70
C THR A 34 6.85 -0.22 3.81
N VAL A 35 6.70 0.06 2.51
CA VAL A 35 6.36 -0.97 1.51
C VAL A 35 7.51 -1.98 1.36
N GLU A 36 8.76 -1.52 1.40
CA GLU A 36 9.94 -2.41 1.36
C GLU A 36 9.91 -3.49 2.44
N GLN A 37 9.59 -3.12 3.69
CA GLN A 37 9.45 -4.07 4.79
C GLN A 37 8.32 -5.06 4.52
N ALA A 38 7.17 -4.57 4.06
CA ALA A 38 6.03 -5.41 3.74
C ALA A 38 6.36 -6.44 2.64
N VAL A 39 7.03 -6.01 1.57
CA VAL A 39 7.46 -6.90 0.48
C VAL A 39 8.45 -7.94 0.99
N LYS A 40 9.49 -7.52 1.73
CA LYS A 40 10.52 -8.43 2.24
C LYS A 40 9.97 -9.50 3.17
N GLU A 41 9.02 -9.15 4.03
CA GLU A 41 8.48 -10.08 5.04
C GLU A 41 7.35 -10.96 4.49
N THR A 42 6.59 -10.49 3.50
CA THR A 42 5.36 -11.17 3.06
C THR A 42 5.37 -11.65 1.62
N GLY A 43 6.32 -11.18 0.80
CA GLY A 43 6.35 -11.44 -0.63
C GLY A 43 5.21 -10.77 -1.40
N ALA A 44 4.65 -9.67 -0.88
CA ALA A 44 3.62 -8.90 -1.58
C ALA A 44 4.11 -8.51 -2.99
N ASN A 45 3.25 -8.70 -3.99
CA ASN A 45 3.56 -8.48 -5.41
C ASN A 45 2.59 -7.51 -6.11
N VAL A 46 1.52 -7.09 -5.42
CA VAL A 46 0.54 -6.11 -5.89
C VAL A 46 0.31 -5.09 -4.79
N SER A 47 0.26 -3.80 -5.15
CA SER A 47 -0.07 -2.70 -4.24
C SER A 47 -1.41 -2.07 -4.62
N LEU A 48 -2.25 -1.82 -3.61
CA LEU A 48 -3.53 -1.15 -3.75
C LEU A 48 -3.54 0.09 -2.86
N ILE A 49 -3.54 1.28 -3.47
CA ILE A 49 -3.30 2.56 -2.80
C ILE A 49 -4.62 3.28 -2.53
N PHE A 50 -4.87 3.56 -1.25
CA PHE A 50 -5.99 4.36 -0.72
C PHE A 50 -5.49 5.59 0.05
N VAL A 51 -4.36 6.15 -0.38
CA VAL A 51 -3.67 7.26 0.27
C VAL A 51 -4.29 8.59 -0.20
N PRO A 52 -4.44 9.63 0.65
CA PRO A 52 -4.94 10.93 0.20
C PRO A 52 -4.13 11.51 -0.96
N ALA A 53 -4.76 12.30 -1.84
CA ALA A 53 -4.17 12.81 -3.09
C ALA A 53 -2.78 13.42 -2.90
N ALA A 54 -2.59 14.22 -1.85
CA ALA A 54 -1.33 14.90 -1.55
C ALA A 54 -0.14 13.98 -1.24
N PHE A 55 -0.36 12.68 -1.05
CA PHE A 55 0.69 11.70 -0.73
C PHE A 55 0.64 10.47 -1.64
N ALA A 56 -0.26 10.46 -2.63
CA ALA A 56 -0.51 9.28 -3.44
C ALA A 56 0.64 9.00 -4.41
N SER A 57 1.25 10.04 -4.99
CA SER A 57 2.42 9.88 -5.86
C SER A 57 3.62 9.30 -5.09
N ASP A 58 3.89 9.79 -3.88
CA ASP A 58 4.94 9.21 -3.03
C ASP A 58 4.66 7.74 -2.71
N ALA A 59 3.41 7.37 -2.41
CA ALA A 59 3.03 5.98 -2.15
C ALA A 59 3.16 5.09 -3.40
N ILE A 60 2.89 5.62 -4.59
CA ILE A 60 3.10 4.90 -5.87
C ILE A 60 4.60 4.67 -6.07
N MET A 61 5.42 5.70 -5.90
CA MET A 61 6.88 5.60 -6.06
C MET A 61 7.49 4.65 -5.03
N GLU A 62 7.07 4.72 -3.76
CA GLU A 62 7.53 3.79 -2.72
C GLU A 62 7.20 2.33 -3.08
N ALA A 63 6.01 2.08 -3.63
CA ALA A 63 5.63 0.75 -4.08
C ALA A 63 6.47 0.27 -5.28
N ALA A 64 6.75 1.15 -6.23
CA ALA A 64 7.59 0.85 -7.39
C ALA A 64 9.04 0.55 -6.96
N ASP A 65 9.60 1.37 -6.08
CA ASP A 65 10.96 1.20 -5.54
C ASP A 65 11.10 -0.09 -4.72
N ALA A 66 10.04 -0.50 -4.03
CA ALA A 66 9.98 -1.77 -3.30
C ALA A 66 9.85 -3.01 -4.20
N GLY A 67 9.76 -2.84 -5.54
CA GLY A 67 9.70 -3.92 -6.50
C GLY A 67 8.30 -4.50 -6.75
N ILE A 68 7.24 -3.75 -6.44
CA ILE A 68 5.87 -4.15 -6.80
C ILE A 68 5.66 -3.94 -8.31
N GLU A 69 5.31 -5.00 -9.02
CA GLU A 69 5.11 -4.96 -10.48
C GLU A 69 3.73 -4.39 -10.88
N VAL A 70 2.72 -4.55 -10.03
CA VAL A 70 1.36 -4.07 -10.29
C VAL A 70 0.90 -3.15 -9.17
N ILE A 71 0.71 -1.87 -9.51
CA ILE A 71 0.28 -0.84 -8.57
C ILE A 71 -1.05 -0.28 -9.05
N VAL A 72 -2.08 -0.39 -8.20
CA VAL A 72 -3.42 0.12 -8.46
C VAL A 72 -3.70 1.28 -7.51
N CYS A 73 -3.71 2.50 -8.04
CA CYS A 73 -4.06 3.69 -7.27
C CYS A 73 -5.54 4.04 -7.44
N ILE A 74 -6.28 4.09 -6.33
CA ILE A 74 -7.71 4.42 -6.31
C ILE A 74 -7.93 5.91 -6.07
N THR A 75 -6.90 6.61 -5.62
CA THR A 75 -6.98 8.00 -5.21
C THR A 75 -7.37 8.93 -6.35
N GLU A 76 -8.41 9.73 -6.15
CA GLU A 76 -8.86 10.76 -7.07
C GLU A 76 -8.16 12.09 -6.80
N PHE A 77 -8.19 13.00 -7.79
CA PHE A 77 -7.65 14.37 -7.70
C PHE A 77 -6.13 14.48 -7.49
N ILE A 78 -5.37 13.45 -7.87
CA ILE A 78 -3.92 13.58 -8.02
C ILE A 78 -3.66 14.55 -9.19
N PRO A 79 -2.84 15.61 -9.01
CA PRO A 79 -2.48 16.51 -10.10
C PRO A 79 -1.86 15.76 -11.29
N ALA A 80 -2.26 16.10 -12.52
CA ALA A 80 -1.72 15.45 -13.72
C ALA A 80 -0.21 15.66 -13.88
N LEU A 81 0.29 16.83 -13.46
CA LEU A 81 1.70 17.10 -13.27
C LEU A 81 1.92 17.34 -11.78
N GLU A 82 2.41 16.31 -11.11
CA GLU A 82 2.92 16.44 -9.75
C GLU A 82 4.44 16.50 -9.84
N GLU A 83 5.01 17.65 -9.49
CA GLU A 83 6.46 17.76 -9.35
C GLU A 83 6.86 17.05 -8.07
N VAL A 84 7.54 15.90 -8.20
CA VAL A 84 8.31 15.32 -7.10
C VAL A 84 9.39 16.36 -6.75
N LYS A 85 9.25 17.03 -5.60
CA LYS A 85 10.22 18.01 -5.12
C LYS A 85 11.38 17.37 -4.38
#